data_AF-A0A3B0SML0-F1
#
_entry.id   AF-A0A3B0SML0-F1
#
_cell.length_a   1.000
_cell.length_b   1.000
_cell.length_c   1.000
_cell.angle_alpha   90.00
_cell.angle_beta   90.00
_cell.angle_gamma   90.00
#
_symmetry.space_group_name_H-M   'P 1'
#
loop_
_entity.id
_entity.type
_entity.pdbx_description
1 polymer ?
#
loop_
_entity_poly.entity_id
_entity_poly.type
_entity_poly.pdbx_seq_one_letter_code
_entity_poly.pdbx_strand_id
1 'polypeptide(L)' 'MEHQALYRRYRPQRFDEVIGQAHVTETLSREVIDEKIAHAYLFAGPRGTGKTTTARLLAKALNCTDPQANGEPCNS' A
#
# COMPACT_ATOMS: atom_id res chain seq x y z
N MET A 1 7.10 27.42 8.08
CA MET A 1 7.05 25.95 8.22
C MET A 1 5.58 25.55 8.23
N GLU A 2 5.14 24.82 7.22
CA GLU A 2 3.74 24.41 7.10
C GLU A 2 3.43 23.34 8.16
N HIS A 3 2.45 23.60 9.02
CA HIS A 3 2.03 22.65 10.05
C HIS A 3 1.23 21.51 9.42
N GLN A 4 1.92 20.39 9.12
CA GLN A 4 1.29 19.21 8.55
C GLN A 4 0.71 18.31 9.66
N ALA A 5 -0.55 17.88 9.50
CA ALA A 5 -1.17 16.95 10.43
C ALA A 5 -0.41 15.61 10.50
N LEU A 6 -0.21 15.09 11.72
CA LEU A 6 0.63 13.89 11.97
C LEU A 6 0.20 12.68 11.13
N TYR A 7 -1.11 12.44 10.99
CA TYR A 7 -1.62 11.30 10.22
C TYR A 7 -1.31 11.40 8.71
N ARG A 8 -1.00 12.60 8.20
CA ARG A 8 -0.54 12.78 6.81
C ARG A 8 0.96 12.55 6.72
N ARG A 9 1.71 13.08 7.69
CA ARG A 9 3.17 12.94 7.77
C ARG A 9 3.61 11.48 7.92
N TYR A 10 2.90 10.72 8.75
CA TYR A 10 3.21 9.32 9.05
C TYR A 10 2.34 8.32 8.27
N ARG A 11 1.71 8.75 7.18
CA ARG A 11 0.94 7.82 6.36
C ARG A 11 1.92 6.87 5.65
N PRO A 12 1.80 5.54 5.84
CA PRO A 12 2.65 4.57 5.16
C PRO A 12 2.76 4.83 3.66
N GLN A 13 3.99 4.75 3.16
CA GLN A 13 4.36 4.85 1.75
C GLN A 13 4.77 3.50 1.18
N ARG A 14 5.10 2.53 2.04
CA ARG A 14 5.45 1.16 1.68
C ARG A 14 4.55 0.14 2.38
N PHE A 15 4.51 -1.09 1.86
CA PHE A 15 3.72 -2.18 2.44
C PHE A 15 4.30 -2.62 3.80
N ASP A 16 5.62 -2.62 3.95
CA ASP A 16 6.31 -2.93 5.22
C ASP A 16 6.08 -1.90 6.35
N GLU A 17 5.70 -0.67 6.01
CA GLU A 17 5.34 0.39 6.97
C GLU A 17 3.91 0.25 7.52
N VAL A 18 3.08 -0.65 6.96
CA VAL A 18 1.71 -0.88 7.44
C VAL A 18 1.72 -1.76 8.67
N ILE A 19 1.26 -1.21 9.80
CA ILE A 19 1.28 -1.91 11.08
C ILE A 19 0.08 -2.87 11.21
N GLY A 20 0.35 -4.12 11.57
CA GLY A 20 -0.64 -5.11 12.01
C GLY A 20 -1.44 -5.81 10.90
N GLN A 21 -1.20 -5.48 9.63
CA GLN A 21 -1.92 -6.06 8.48
C GLN A 21 -1.03 -6.92 7.58
N ALA A 22 -0.06 -7.64 8.17
CA ALA A 22 0.98 -8.38 7.45
C ALA A 22 0.40 -9.36 6.42
N HIS A 23 -0.66 -10.09 6.77
CA HIS A 23 -1.31 -11.03 5.85
C HIS A 23 -1.83 -10.35 4.57
N VAL A 24 -2.38 -9.14 4.71
CA VAL A 24 -2.90 -8.37 3.57
C VAL A 24 -1.75 -7.81 2.74
N THR A 25 -0.77 -7.17 3.37
CA THR A 25 0.34 -6.52 2.65
C THR A 25 1.25 -7.52 1.95
N GLU A 26 1.51 -8.68 2.55
CA GLU A 26 2.28 -9.75 1.95
C GLU A 26 1.56 -10.37 0.73
N THR A 27 0.24 -10.58 0.83
CA THR A 27 -0.55 -11.09 -0.30
C THR A 27 -0.53 -10.11 -1.46
N LEU A 28 -0.75 -8.82 -1.20
CA LEU A 28 -0.73 -7.80 -2.24
C LEU A 28 0.66 -7.63 -2.87
N SER A 29 1.74 -7.64 -2.08
CA SER A 29 3.11 -7.62 -2.60
C SER A 29 3.38 -8.81 -3.54
N ARG A 30 2.94 -10.01 -3.16
CA ARG A 30 3.07 -11.21 -4.00
C ARG A 30 2.25 -11.12 -5.28
N GLU A 31 1.01 -10.64 -5.21
CA GLU A 31 0.17 -10.45 -6.41
C GLU A 31 0.81 -9.49 -7.41
N VAL A 32 1.49 -8.44 -6.92
CA VAL A 32 2.25 -7.50 -7.75
C VAL A 32 3.46 -8.19 -8.39
N ILE A 33 4.23 -8.96 -7.62
CA ILE A 33 5.42 -9.70 -8.12
C ILE A 33 5.03 -10.74 -9.17
N ASP A 34 3.96 -11.48 -8.91
CA ASP A 34 3.50 -12.58 -9.77
C ASP A 34 2.67 -12.07 -10.97
N GLU A 35 2.42 -10.77 -11.08
CA GLU A 35 1.50 -10.14 -12.06
C GLU A 35 0.06 -10.72 -12.01
N LYS A 36 -0.35 -11.25 -10.85
CA LYS A 36 -1.67 -11.88 -10.62
C LYS A 36 -2.67 -10.89 -10.01
N ILE A 37 -2.97 -9.83 -10.76
CA ILE A 37 -3.80 -8.73 -10.27
C ILE A 37 -5.28 -9.02 -10.54
N ALA A 38 -6.12 -8.82 -9.52
CA ALA A 38 -7.57 -8.92 -9.68
C ALA A 38 -8.16 -7.66 -10.34
N HIS A 39 -9.27 -7.84 -11.06
CA HIS A 39 -10.02 -6.73 -11.67
C HIS A 39 -10.59 -5.74 -10.64
N ALA A 40 -10.86 -6.19 -9.41
CA ALA A 40 -11.44 -5.38 -8.36
C ALA A 40 -11.00 -5.86 -6.97
N TYR A 41 -10.79 -4.91 -6.06
CA TYR A 41 -10.40 -5.15 -4.66
C TYR A 41 -11.40 -4.48 -3.71
N LEU A 42 -11.86 -5.22 -2.71
CA LEU A 42 -12.71 -4.71 -1.63
C LEU A 42 -11.91 -4.64 -0.32
N PHE A 43 -11.57 -3.42 0.11
CA PHE A 43 -10.98 -3.19 1.43
C PHE A 43 -12.07 -2.88 2.46
N ALA A 44 -12.32 -3.80 3.40
CA ALA A 44 -13.37 -3.68 4.41
C ALA A 44 -12.81 -3.61 5.85
N GLY A 45 -13.57 -3.01 6.78
CA GLY A 45 -13.20 -2.90 8.20
C GLY A 45 -13.46 -1.53 8.85
N PRO A 46 -13.25 -1.40 10.19
CA PRO A 46 -13.55 -0.20 10.98
C PRO A 46 -12.83 1.08 10.52
N ARG A 47 -13.33 2.27 10.89
CA ARG A 47 -12.68 3.54 10.54
C ARG A 47 -11.26 3.60 11.12
N GLY A 48 -10.30 4.09 10.33
CA GLY A 48 -8.91 4.27 10.77
C GLY A 48 -7.99 3.06 10.60
N THR A 49 -8.47 1.89 10.16
CA THR A 49 -7.66 0.66 10.03
C THR A 49 -6.78 0.58 8.77
N GLY A 50 -6.51 1.71 8.10
CA GLY A 50 -5.57 1.73 6.96
C GLY A 50 -6.14 1.34 5.60
N LYS A 51 -7.41 0.94 5.46
CA LYS A 51 -8.05 0.53 4.17
C LYS A 51 -7.69 1.40 2.96
N THR A 52 -7.97 2.71 3.05
CA THR A 52 -7.67 3.65 1.95
C THR A 52 -6.17 3.84 1.76
N THR A 53 -5.37 3.68 2.81
CA THR A 53 -3.91 3.74 2.69
C THR A 53 -3.39 2.53 1.93
N THR A 54 -3.80 1.31 2.31
CA THR A 54 -3.42 0.07 1.62
C THR A 54 -3.84 0.07 0.15
N ALA A 55 -5.06 0.54 -0.16
CA ALA A 55 -5.51 0.71 -1.54
C ALA A 55 -4.61 1.67 -2.35
N ARG A 56 -4.15 2.77 -1.73
CA ARG A 56 -3.20 3.70 -2.37
C ARG A 56 -1.83 3.08 -2.57
N LEU A 57 -1.35 2.27 -1.63
CA LEU A 57 -0.07 1.56 -1.77
C LEU A 57 -0.10 0.57 -2.94
N LEU A 58 -1.17 -0.23 -3.04
CA LEU A 58 -1.38 -1.11 -4.18
C LEU A 58 -1.41 -0.32 -5.50
N ALA A 59 -2.19 0.75 -5.57
CA ALA A 59 -2.23 1.58 -6.78
C ALA A 59 -0.86 2.17 -7.15
N LYS A 60 -0.03 2.56 -6.17
CA LYS A 60 1.34 3.01 -6.42
C LYS A 60 2.22 1.89 -6.95
N ALA A 61 2.13 0.69 -6.38
CA ALA A 61 2.91 -0.47 -6.81
C ALA A 61 2.55 -0.87 -8.25
N LEU A 62 1.26 -0.87 -8.60
CA LEU A 62 0.78 -1.20 -9.93
C LEU A 62 1.16 -0.18 -11.01
N ASN A 63 1.23 1.11 -10.66
CA ASN A 63 1.61 2.17 -11.59
C ASN A 63 3.11 2.48 -11.57
N CYS A 64 3.89 1.67 -10.87
CA CYS A 64 5.31 1.93 -10.71
C CYS A 64 6.07 1.65 -12.01
N THR A 65 6.86 2.62 -12.48
CA THR A 65 7.69 2.47 -13.69
C THR A 65 9.04 1.78 -13.42
N ASP A 66 9.45 1.71 -12.16
CA ASP A 66 10.68 1.06 -11.71
C ASP A 66 10.38 0.10 -10.52
N PRO A 67 9.69 -1.01 -10.80
CA PRO A 67 9.23 -1.93 -9.77
C PRO A 67 10.41 -2.61 -9.08
N GLN A 68 10.36 -2.62 -7.75
CA GLN A 68 11.35 -3.31 -6.93
C GLN A 68 11.04 -4.82 -6.87
N ALA A 69 12.07 -5.65 -6.71
CA ALA A 69 11.93 -7.12 -6.70
C ALA A 69 11.02 -7.67 -5.58
N ASN A 70 10.71 -6.86 -4.56
CA ASN A 70 9.85 -7.21 -3.44
C ASN A 70 8.39 -6.73 -3.60
N GLY A 71 8.00 -6.25 -4.78
CA GLY A 71 6.63 -5.80 -5.04
C GLY A 71 6.22 -4.53 -4.29
N GLU A 72 7.19 -3.81 -3.72
CA GLU A 72 6.95 -2.53 -3.04
C GLU A 72 6.69 -1.40 -4.05
N PRO A 73 5.85 -0.41 -3.69
CA PRO A 73 5.64 0.76 -4.51
C PRO A 73 6.92 1.60 -4.65
N CYS A 74 7.23 2.07 -5.86
CA CYS A 74 8.15 3.19 -5.99
C CYS A 74 7.47 4.46 -5.48
N ASN A 75 8.14 5.16 -4.57
CA ASN A 75 7.61 6.33 -3.89
C ASN A 75 7.62 7.61 -4.75
N SER A 76 7.43 7.45 -6.06
CA SER A 76 7.22 8.54 -7.02
C SER A 76 5.94 9.33 -6.76
#